data_AF-A0A6H5GAE3-F1
#
_entry.id   AF-A0A6H5GAE3-F1
#
_cell.length_a   1.000
_cell.length_b   1.000
_cell.length_c   1.000
_cell.angle_alpha   90.00
_cell.angle_beta   90.00
_cell.angle_gamma   90.00
#
_symmetry.space_group_name_H-M   'P 1'
#
loop_
_entity.id
_entity.type
_entity.pdbx_description
1 polymer ?
#
loop_
_entity_poly.entity_id
_entity_poly.type
_entity_poly.pdbx_seq_one_letter_code
_entity_poly.pdbx_strand_id
1 'polypeptide(L)'
;MTFHTKCQPVLSADDITSHIKTHFEDLLNKEGKNQPSQGSGWTLSRVRRLVMNFSQYHPLKGSSFVELPKWVKDKKACINVQNTDNFCFIYCVLCALNDPQIHPERTYHYGNRINDDIFQGFTYPLSLSDIVKFEKRSQKGYANYPSMAINVYEIGKKMTSTNTERSLNGKTTEKDDIRPVLISTFHNSAEKEIDLLYITDDNS
;
A
#
# COMPACT_ATOMS: atom_id res chain seq x y z
N MET A 1 -30.74 -10.20 3.10
CA MET A 1 -30.00 -8.93 3.03
C MET A 1 -28.75 -9.08 3.87
N THR A 2 -27.59 -8.70 3.33
CA THR A 2 -26.30 -8.81 4.00
C THR A 2 -25.76 -7.42 4.20
N PHE A 3 -25.36 -7.09 5.43
CA PHE A 3 -24.77 -5.80 5.77
C PHE A 3 -23.27 -5.99 5.91
N HIS A 4 -22.51 -5.20 5.14
CA HIS A 4 -21.05 -5.21 5.21
C HIS A 4 -20.57 -3.96 5.95
N THR A 5 -19.72 -4.17 6.95
CA THR A 5 -18.91 -3.13 7.58
C THR A 5 -17.57 -3.02 6.86
N LYS A 6 -16.92 -1.86 6.97
CA LYS A 6 -15.56 -1.71 6.44
C LYS A 6 -14.59 -2.51 7.31
N CYS A 7 -13.55 -3.07 6.69
CA CYS A 7 -12.43 -3.61 7.44
C CYS A 7 -11.66 -2.47 8.11
N GLN A 8 -11.28 -2.64 9.37
CA GLN A 8 -10.47 -1.70 10.12
C GLN A 8 -9.26 -2.43 10.72
N PRO A 9 -8.07 -1.80 10.74
CA PRO A 9 -6.91 -2.37 11.40
C PRO A 9 -7.13 -2.38 12.91
N VAL A 10 -6.81 -3.50 13.55
CA VAL A 10 -6.80 -3.66 15.01
C VAL A 10 -5.36 -3.97 15.42
N LEU A 11 -4.78 -3.11 16.25
CA LEU A 11 -3.42 -3.25 16.78
C LEU A 11 -3.45 -3.96 18.14
N SER A 12 -2.32 -4.51 18.57
CA SER A 12 -2.22 -5.17 19.89
C SER A 12 -2.51 -4.25 21.08
N ALA A 13 -2.43 -2.93 20.89
CA ALA A 13 -2.73 -1.93 21.90
C ALA A 13 -4.23 -1.57 21.95
N ASP A 14 -5.02 -1.99 20.95
CA ASP A 14 -6.43 -1.64 20.85
C ASP A 14 -7.28 -2.58 21.70
N ASP A 15 -8.31 -2.03 22.36
CA ASP A 15 -9.34 -2.85 22.99
C ASP A 15 -10.31 -3.37 21.93
N ILE A 16 -10.19 -4.67 21.63
CA ILE A 16 -11.05 -5.40 20.70
C ILE A 16 -12.54 -5.21 21.05
N THR A 17 -12.87 -5.15 22.35
CA THR A 17 -14.25 -5.01 22.82
C THR A 17 -14.86 -3.68 22.38
N SER A 18 -14.06 -2.60 22.45
CA SER A 18 -14.47 -1.27 22.00
C SER A 18 -14.74 -1.25 20.49
N HIS A 19 -13.85 -1.84 19.70
CA HIS A 19 -13.97 -1.92 18.23
C HIS A 19 -15.23 -2.70 17.81
N ILE A 20 -15.52 -3.81 18.49
CA ILE A 20 -16.73 -4.60 18.25
C ILE A 20 -17.98 -3.76 18.52
N LYS A 21 -18.04 -3.05 19.66
CA LYS A 21 -19.18 -2.20 20.01
C LYS A 21 -19.43 -1.11 18.97
N THR A 22 -18.38 -0.39 18.55
CA THR A 22 -18.49 0.65 17.53
C THR A 22 -19.03 0.11 16.22
N HIS A 23 -18.54 -1.06 15.76
CA HIS A 23 -19.07 -1.69 14.55
C HIS A 23 -20.53 -2.12 14.67
N PHE A 24 -20.96 -2.58 15.85
CA PHE A 24 -22.36 -2.88 16.12
C PHE A 24 -23.23 -1.62 16.08
N GLU A 25 -22.78 -0.53 16.68
CA GLU A 25 -23.47 0.78 16.62
C GLU A 25 -23.58 1.27 15.18
N ASP A 26 -22.54 1.11 14.36
CA ASP A 26 -22.56 1.45 12.94
C ASP A 26 -23.60 0.65 12.14
N LEU A 27 -23.77 -0.64 12.46
CA LEU A 27 -24.80 -1.48 11.85
C LEU A 27 -26.21 -1.00 12.25
N LEU A 28 -26.41 -0.67 13.52
CA LEU A 28 -27.68 -0.11 14.02
C LEU A 28 -27.98 1.25 13.39
N ASN A 29 -26.98 2.11 13.26
CA ASN A 29 -27.11 3.42 12.61
C ASN A 29 -27.46 3.30 11.12
N LYS A 30 -26.87 2.33 10.41
CA LYS A 30 -27.23 2.03 9.01
C LYS A 30 -28.66 1.49 8.89
N GLU A 31 -29.14 0.75 9.89
CA GLU A 31 -30.53 0.29 9.96
C GLU A 31 -31.48 1.46 10.17
N GLY A 32 -31.22 2.32 11.16
CA GLY A 32 -32.07 3.48 11.46
C GLY A 32 -32.22 4.47 10.30
N LYS A 33 -31.24 4.53 9.39
CA LYS A 33 -31.31 5.35 8.16
C LYS A 33 -32.16 4.72 7.05
N ASN A 34 -32.49 3.43 7.12
CA ASN A 34 -33.37 2.75 6.15
C ASN A 34 -34.87 2.90 6.48
N GLN A 35 -35.23 3.82 7.38
CA GLN A 35 -36.61 4.10 7.76
C GLN A 35 -37.52 4.47 6.57
N PRO A 36 -38.84 4.22 6.65
CA PRO A 36 -39.78 4.31 5.52
C PRO A 36 -39.86 5.67 4.83
N SER A 37 -39.48 6.75 5.51
CA SER A 37 -39.48 8.12 4.99
C SER A 37 -38.22 8.49 4.20
N GLN A 38 -37.19 7.63 4.19
CA GLN A 38 -35.87 7.91 3.62
C GLN A 38 -35.28 6.72 2.81
N GLY A 39 -35.98 5.58 2.73
CA GLY A 39 -35.48 4.34 2.12
C GLY A 39 -36.55 3.33 1.69
N SER A 40 -36.16 2.06 1.53
CA SER A 40 -36.99 0.99 0.95
C SER A 40 -38.11 0.44 1.85
N GLY A 41 -38.25 0.95 3.08
CA GLY A 41 -39.30 0.57 4.03
C GLY A 41 -39.07 -0.75 4.78
N TRP A 42 -37.87 -1.32 4.73
CA TRP A 42 -37.54 -2.57 5.41
C TRP A 42 -37.10 -2.31 6.86
N THR A 43 -37.67 -3.05 7.81
CA THR A 43 -37.27 -3.04 9.23
C THR A 43 -36.46 -4.29 9.55
N LEU A 44 -35.33 -4.14 10.24
CA LEU A 44 -34.52 -5.27 10.66
C LEU A 44 -35.23 -6.05 11.78
N SER A 45 -35.82 -7.20 11.46
CA SER A 45 -36.50 -8.03 12.46
C SER A 45 -35.53 -8.82 13.35
N ARG A 46 -34.52 -9.49 12.76
CA ARG A 46 -33.57 -10.33 13.50
C ARG A 46 -32.27 -10.53 12.74
N VAL A 47 -31.15 -10.49 13.47
CA VAL A 47 -29.84 -10.92 12.97
C VAL A 47 -29.72 -12.44 13.12
N ARG A 48 -29.57 -13.16 11.99
CA ARG A 48 -29.43 -14.63 11.99
C ARG A 48 -27.99 -15.10 12.20
N ARG A 49 -27.01 -14.33 11.74
CA ARG A 49 -25.58 -14.66 11.78
C ARG A 49 -24.75 -13.38 11.76
N LEU A 50 -23.74 -13.33 12.62
CA LEU A 50 -22.65 -12.37 12.55
C LEU A 50 -21.38 -13.12 12.15
N VAL A 51 -20.64 -12.60 11.18
CA VAL A 51 -19.35 -13.16 10.76
C VAL A 51 -18.30 -12.07 10.95
N MET A 52 -17.26 -12.40 11.71
CA MET A 52 -16.11 -11.52 11.94
C MET A 52 -14.91 -12.16 11.26
N ASN A 53 -14.31 -11.45 10.33
CA ASN A 53 -13.14 -11.92 9.60
C ASN A 53 -11.92 -11.19 10.14
N PHE A 54 -10.94 -11.94 10.63
CA PHE A 54 -9.64 -11.43 11.02
C PHE A 54 -8.65 -11.80 9.93
N SER A 55 -7.87 -10.82 9.48
CA SER A 55 -6.73 -11.03 8.61
C SER A 55 -5.51 -10.46 9.31
N GLN A 56 -4.42 -11.23 9.34
CA GLN A 56 -3.16 -10.71 9.86
C GLN A 56 -2.73 -9.53 8.98
N TYR A 57 -2.62 -8.36 9.61
CA TYR A 57 -2.23 -7.14 8.92
C TYR A 57 -0.72 -6.94 9.06
N HIS A 58 0.02 -7.17 7.98
CA HIS A 58 1.41 -6.75 7.86
C HIS A 58 1.42 -5.40 7.13
N PRO A 59 1.57 -4.26 7.84
CA PRO A 59 1.64 -2.98 7.18
C PRO A 59 2.86 -2.96 6.26
N LEU A 60 2.64 -2.69 4.97
CA LEU A 60 3.75 -2.52 4.04
C LEU A 60 4.52 -1.27 4.48
N LYS A 61 5.78 -1.47 4.84
CA LYS A 61 6.73 -0.42 5.19
C LYS A 61 7.89 -0.51 4.22
N GLY A 62 8.44 0.65 3.86
CA GLY A 62 9.74 0.70 3.20
C GLY A 62 10.83 0.06 4.07
N SER A 63 12.03 0.00 3.54
CA SER A 63 13.21 -0.49 4.25
C SER A 63 14.45 0.16 3.64
N SER A 64 15.54 -0.59 3.54
CA SER A 64 16.74 -0.26 2.79
C SER A 64 16.72 -0.98 1.44
N PHE A 65 17.85 -0.95 0.74
CA PHE A 65 18.02 -1.69 -0.51
C PHE A 65 17.68 -3.18 -0.36
N VAL A 66 16.78 -3.66 -1.22
CA VAL A 66 16.46 -5.08 -1.41
C VAL A 66 16.81 -5.44 -2.85
N GLU A 67 17.47 -6.58 -3.07
CA GLU A 67 17.82 -6.99 -4.42
C GLU A 67 16.56 -7.32 -5.25
N LEU A 68 16.47 -6.75 -6.46
CA LEU A 68 15.35 -7.03 -7.36
C LEU A 68 15.38 -8.51 -7.78
N PRO A 69 14.21 -9.18 -7.88
CA PRO A 69 14.11 -10.47 -8.54
C PRO A 69 14.72 -10.39 -9.94
N LYS A 70 15.45 -11.45 -10.32
CA LYS A 70 16.24 -11.48 -11.57
C LYS A 70 15.43 -11.05 -12.80
N TRP A 71 14.19 -11.52 -12.91
CA TRP A 71 13.32 -11.20 -14.05
C TRP A 71 12.90 -9.72 -14.12
N VAL A 72 12.85 -9.00 -12.99
CA VAL A 72 12.62 -7.54 -12.96
C VAL A 72 13.91 -6.82 -13.32
N LYS A 73 15.03 -7.24 -12.73
CA LYS A 73 16.37 -6.69 -12.98
C LYS A 73 16.74 -6.76 -14.46
N ASP A 74 16.46 -7.90 -15.09
CA ASP A 74 16.77 -8.16 -16.51
C ASP A 74 15.95 -7.26 -17.46
N LYS A 75 14.77 -6.79 -17.04
CA LYS A 75 13.96 -5.83 -17.82
C LYS A 75 14.53 -4.43 -17.84
N LYS A 76 15.43 -4.08 -16.90
CA LYS A 76 16.04 -2.75 -16.76
C LYS A 76 15.03 -1.59 -16.71
N ALA A 77 13.81 -1.87 -16.24
CA ALA A 77 12.72 -0.89 -16.19
C ALA A 77 12.60 -0.20 -14.81
N CYS A 78 13.32 -0.68 -13.81
CA CYS A 78 13.29 -0.16 -12.45
C CYS A 78 14.67 0.36 -12.06
N ILE A 79 14.72 1.57 -11.50
CA ILE A 79 15.91 2.08 -10.82
C ILE A 79 15.82 1.63 -9.36
N ASN A 80 16.80 0.84 -8.93
CA ASN A 80 16.89 0.38 -7.54
C ASN A 80 18.08 1.08 -6.85
N VAL A 81 17.77 2.12 -6.08
CA VAL A 81 18.80 2.92 -5.39
C VAL A 81 19.41 2.09 -4.25
N GLN A 82 20.74 2.01 -4.21
CA GLN A 82 21.51 1.18 -3.28
C GLN A 82 21.77 1.91 -1.95
N ASN A 83 20.74 2.06 -1.11
CA ASN A 83 20.84 2.69 0.20
C ASN A 83 21.04 1.68 1.34
N THR A 84 21.77 2.10 2.38
CA THR A 84 22.00 1.32 3.61
C THR A 84 21.19 1.82 4.81
N ASP A 85 20.42 2.89 4.63
CA ASP A 85 19.57 3.53 5.65
C ASP A 85 18.08 3.19 5.41
N ASN A 86 17.17 3.79 6.20
CA ASN A 86 15.72 3.59 6.07
C ASN A 86 15.02 4.63 5.18
N PHE A 87 15.77 5.34 4.33
CA PHE A 87 15.25 6.46 3.53
C PHE A 87 14.93 6.08 2.07
N CYS A 88 14.66 4.80 1.79
CA CYS A 88 14.39 4.30 0.42
C CYS A 88 13.34 5.14 -0.32
N PHE A 89 12.27 5.53 0.39
CA PHE A 89 11.21 6.37 -0.16
C PHE A 89 11.73 7.73 -0.66
N ILE A 90 12.57 8.39 0.15
CA ILE A 90 13.14 9.70 -0.21
C ILE A 90 13.99 9.56 -1.47
N TYR A 91 14.85 8.54 -1.53
CA TYR A 91 15.68 8.28 -2.70
C TYR A 91 14.85 8.02 -3.96
N CYS A 92 13.77 7.21 -3.87
CA CYS A 92 12.89 6.96 -5.01
C CYS A 92 12.22 8.25 -5.51
N VAL A 93 11.71 9.09 -4.61
CA VAL A 93 11.09 10.37 -4.98
C VAL A 93 12.13 11.30 -5.63
N LEU A 94 13.31 11.45 -5.03
CA LEU A 94 14.37 12.29 -5.59
C LEU A 94 14.90 11.76 -6.92
N CYS A 95 14.95 10.45 -7.11
CA CYS A 95 15.29 9.81 -8.38
C CYS A 95 14.29 10.19 -9.47
N ALA A 96 12.99 10.09 -9.19
CA ALA A 96 11.94 10.42 -10.15
C ALA A 96 11.93 11.92 -10.51
N LEU A 97 12.33 12.79 -9.58
CA LEU A 97 12.38 14.25 -9.82
C LEU A 97 13.63 14.69 -10.58
N ASN A 98 14.80 14.12 -10.27
CA ASN A 98 16.08 14.53 -10.85
C ASN A 98 16.41 13.79 -12.15
N ASP A 99 15.82 12.62 -12.38
CA ASP A 99 16.07 11.73 -13.53
C ASP A 99 17.55 11.60 -13.93
N PRO A 100 18.43 11.13 -13.01
CA PRO A 100 19.86 11.07 -13.28
C PRO A 100 20.18 10.03 -14.37
N GLN A 101 20.97 10.46 -15.36
CA GLN A 101 21.29 9.64 -16.53
C GLN A 101 22.47 8.68 -16.31
N ILE A 102 23.35 8.99 -15.35
CA ILE A 102 24.57 8.25 -15.09
C ILE A 102 24.50 7.69 -13.67
N HIS A 103 24.56 6.37 -13.54
CA HIS A 103 24.56 5.66 -12.27
C HIS A 103 23.43 6.08 -11.30
N PRO A 104 22.15 6.09 -11.75
CA PRO A 104 21.03 6.49 -10.90
C PRO A 104 20.86 5.62 -9.65
N GLU A 105 21.44 4.42 -9.62
CA GLU A 105 21.45 3.54 -8.46
C GLU A 105 22.23 4.09 -7.25
N ARG A 106 23.07 5.13 -7.41
CA ARG A 106 23.96 5.62 -6.36
C ARG A 106 23.29 6.69 -5.50
N THR A 107 23.33 6.51 -4.18
CA THR A 107 22.79 7.46 -3.19
C THR A 107 23.42 8.85 -3.25
N TYR A 108 24.67 8.96 -3.72
CA TYR A 108 25.42 10.20 -3.85
C TYR A 108 24.65 11.31 -4.60
N HIS A 109 23.85 10.95 -5.62
CA HIS A 109 23.09 11.92 -6.42
C HIS A 109 21.99 12.65 -5.64
N TYR A 110 21.61 12.14 -4.48
CA TYR A 110 20.42 12.56 -3.74
C TYR A 110 20.72 13.14 -2.36
N GLY A 111 21.95 12.96 -1.87
CA GLY A 111 22.35 13.27 -0.49
C GLY A 111 22.08 14.71 -0.05
N ASN A 112 22.13 15.66 -0.98
CA ASN A 112 21.89 17.08 -0.71
C ASN A 112 20.42 17.42 -0.39
N ARG A 113 19.46 16.59 -0.79
CA ARG A 113 18.02 16.85 -0.66
C ARG A 113 17.29 15.91 0.30
N ILE A 114 18.03 15.02 0.97
CA ILE A 114 17.45 14.07 1.93
C ILE A 114 16.74 14.79 3.08
N ASN A 115 17.29 15.93 3.50
CA ASN A 115 16.80 16.69 4.65
C ASN A 115 15.79 17.79 4.28
N ASP A 116 15.31 17.82 3.03
CA ASP A 116 14.33 18.83 2.59
C ASP A 116 13.06 18.76 3.47
N ASP A 117 12.50 19.94 3.77
CA ASP A 117 11.40 20.08 4.73
C ASP A 117 10.18 19.21 4.38
N ILE A 118 9.97 18.91 3.09
CA ILE A 118 8.86 18.05 2.65
C ILE A 118 8.94 16.64 3.24
N PHE A 119 10.15 16.12 3.49
CA PHE A 119 10.41 14.78 4.02
C PHE A 119 10.48 14.73 5.56
N GLN A 120 10.44 15.89 6.23
CA GLN A 120 10.50 15.97 7.69
C GLN A 120 9.14 15.65 8.34
N GLY A 121 9.18 15.21 9.60
CA GLY A 121 7.97 14.90 10.38
C GLY A 121 7.31 13.55 10.02
N PHE A 122 8.01 12.70 9.28
CA PHE A 122 7.63 11.30 9.05
C PHE A 122 8.50 10.35 9.89
N THR A 123 7.96 9.17 10.20
CA THR A 123 8.75 8.09 10.83
C THR A 123 9.25 7.16 9.73
N TYR A 124 10.56 6.91 9.71
CA TYR A 124 11.18 6.03 8.73
C TYR A 124 11.52 4.65 9.35
N PRO A 125 11.35 3.56 8.60
CA PRO A 125 10.93 3.53 7.20
C PRO A 125 9.45 3.89 6.98
N LEU A 126 9.18 4.57 5.87
CA LEU A 126 7.87 5.15 5.59
C LEU A 126 6.80 4.08 5.41
N SER A 127 5.63 4.26 6.03
CA SER A 127 4.47 3.39 5.85
C SER A 127 3.60 3.83 4.67
N LEU A 128 2.80 2.92 4.10
CA LEU A 128 1.83 3.30 3.05
C LEU A 128 0.86 4.40 3.49
N SER A 129 0.44 4.39 4.74
CA SER A 129 -0.45 5.41 5.29
C SER A 129 0.20 6.79 5.29
N ASP A 130 1.53 6.85 5.42
CA ASP A 130 2.28 8.09 5.37
C ASP A 130 2.53 8.56 3.93
N ILE A 131 2.53 7.67 2.94
CA ILE A 131 2.54 8.04 1.50
C ILE A 131 1.32 8.91 1.19
N VAL A 132 0.12 8.53 1.65
CA VAL A 132 -1.10 9.35 1.48
C VAL A 132 -0.95 10.75 2.09
N LYS A 133 -0.29 10.84 3.25
CA LYS A 133 -0.02 12.13 3.91
C LYS A 133 1.00 12.95 3.11
N PHE A 134 2.03 12.29 2.57
CA PHE A 134 3.04 12.91 1.72
C PHE A 134 2.43 13.45 0.42
N GLU A 135 1.62 12.68 -0.29
CA GLU A 135 0.91 13.13 -1.50
C GLU A 135 0.11 14.42 -1.22
N LYS A 136 -0.70 14.41 -0.16
CA LYS A 136 -1.48 15.58 0.25
C LYS A 136 -0.61 16.80 0.60
N ARG A 137 0.59 16.57 1.14
CA ARG A 137 1.55 17.64 1.43
C ARG A 137 2.12 18.21 0.13
N SER A 138 2.50 17.35 -0.81
CA SER A 138 3.02 17.77 -2.13
C SER A 138 2.02 18.61 -2.91
N GLN A 139 0.73 18.27 -2.88
CA GLN A 139 -0.34 19.00 -3.57
C GLN A 139 -0.50 20.45 -3.09
N LYS A 140 -0.02 20.77 -1.87
CA LYS A 140 -0.05 22.13 -1.34
C LYS A 140 1.14 22.99 -1.80
N GLY A 141 1.98 22.49 -2.70
CA GLY A 141 3.18 23.19 -3.19
C GLY A 141 4.24 23.37 -2.11
N TYR A 142 4.29 22.46 -1.13
CA TYR A 142 5.20 22.60 0.01
C TYR A 142 6.67 22.50 -0.43
N ALA A 143 7.50 23.41 0.08
CA ALA A 143 8.94 23.48 -0.19
C ALA A 143 9.33 23.55 -1.70
N ASN A 144 8.50 24.18 -2.54
CA ASN A 144 8.69 24.30 -4.00
C ASN A 144 8.77 22.94 -4.74
N TYR A 145 8.15 21.89 -4.19
CA TYR A 145 7.98 20.62 -4.89
C TYR A 145 6.71 20.65 -5.76
N PRO A 146 6.72 19.97 -6.93
CA PRO A 146 5.54 19.80 -7.75
C PRO A 146 4.50 18.93 -7.03
N SER A 147 3.25 19.01 -7.48
CA SER A 147 2.23 18.07 -7.03
C SER A 147 2.57 16.65 -7.50
N MET A 148 2.59 15.70 -6.58
CA MET A 148 2.99 14.31 -6.85
C MET A 148 1.83 13.34 -6.60
N ALA A 149 1.72 12.35 -7.50
CA ALA A 149 0.91 11.15 -7.32
C ALA A 149 1.83 9.94 -7.26
N ILE A 150 1.64 9.08 -6.27
CA ILE A 150 2.49 7.94 -5.99
C ILE A 150 1.67 6.66 -6.20
N ASN A 151 2.03 5.93 -7.25
CA ASN A 151 1.49 4.61 -7.51
C ASN A 151 2.44 3.58 -6.91
N VAL A 152 1.90 2.60 -6.20
CA VAL A 152 2.72 1.49 -5.68
C VAL A 152 2.25 0.20 -6.31
N TYR A 153 3.21 -0.61 -6.72
CA TYR A 153 3.02 -1.93 -7.29
C TYR A 153 3.69 -2.97 -6.42
N GLU A 154 3.11 -4.15 -6.29
CA GLU A 154 3.66 -5.27 -5.55
C GLU A 154 3.91 -6.45 -6.50
N ILE A 155 4.93 -7.26 -6.20
CA ILE A 155 5.15 -8.54 -6.88
C ILE A 155 4.35 -9.63 -6.16
N GLY A 156 3.26 -10.08 -6.78
CA GLY A 156 2.44 -11.16 -6.29
C GLY A 156 2.94 -12.54 -6.74
N LYS A 157 2.99 -13.50 -5.82
CA LYS A 157 3.19 -14.93 -6.13
C LYS A 157 1.88 -15.54 -6.61
N LYS A 158 1.86 -16.10 -7.82
CA LYS A 158 0.68 -16.80 -8.36
C LYS A 158 0.72 -18.28 -7.97
N MET A 159 -0.06 -18.69 -6.97
CA MET A 159 -0.34 -20.12 -6.74
C MET A 159 -1.19 -20.64 -7.90
N THR A 160 -0.63 -21.52 -8.74
CA THR A 160 -1.42 -22.25 -9.74
C THR A 160 -1.63 -23.67 -9.21
N SER A 161 -2.82 -23.94 -8.67
CA SER A 161 -3.27 -25.31 -8.42
C SER A 161 -3.61 -25.94 -9.76
N THR A 162 -2.72 -26.77 -10.32
CA THR A 162 -3.11 -27.67 -11.39
C THR A 162 -3.79 -28.89 -10.78
N ASN A 163 -5.12 -28.94 -10.87
CA ASN A 163 -5.85 -30.20 -10.74
C ASN A 163 -5.51 -31.09 -11.93
N THR A 164 -4.90 -32.24 -11.68
CA THR A 164 -5.39 -33.60 -12.02
C THR A 164 -4.19 -34.53 -12.16
N GLU A 165 -4.29 -35.63 -11.43
CA GLU A 165 -3.43 -36.80 -11.33
C GLU A 165 -2.73 -37.24 -12.63
N ARG A 166 -1.50 -37.77 -12.46
CA ARG A 166 -0.59 -38.44 -13.42
C ARG A 166 0.50 -37.57 -14.07
N SER A 167 1.59 -37.36 -13.34
CA SER A 167 2.97 -37.70 -13.78
C SER A 167 3.96 -37.21 -12.73
N LEU A 168 4.72 -38.12 -12.12
CA LEU A 168 5.90 -37.78 -11.33
C LEU A 168 6.89 -37.09 -12.28
N ASN A 169 7.33 -35.87 -11.93
CA ASN A 169 8.26 -34.97 -12.65
C ASN A 169 7.67 -33.74 -13.36
N GLY A 170 6.56 -33.16 -12.86
CA GLY A 170 6.18 -31.80 -13.23
C GLY A 170 7.02 -30.76 -12.48
N LYS A 171 7.94 -30.06 -13.17
CA LYS A 171 8.56 -28.83 -12.64
C LYS A 171 7.48 -27.76 -12.52
N THR A 172 7.17 -27.35 -11.30
CA THR A 172 6.32 -26.19 -11.00
C THR A 172 7.05 -24.92 -11.48
N THR A 173 6.51 -24.23 -12.48
CA THR A 173 6.96 -22.89 -12.86
C THR A 173 6.11 -21.85 -12.12
N GLU A 174 6.65 -21.31 -11.03
CA GLU A 174 6.11 -20.11 -10.40
C GLU A 174 6.19 -18.94 -11.40
N LYS A 175 5.08 -18.21 -11.58
CA LYS A 175 5.06 -17.02 -12.44
C LYS A 175 4.67 -15.82 -11.60
N ASP A 176 5.68 -15.00 -11.29
CA ASP A 176 5.50 -13.72 -10.61
C ASP A 176 4.70 -12.74 -11.47
N ASP A 177 3.86 -11.94 -10.83
CA ASP A 177 2.97 -10.96 -11.46
C ASP A 177 3.06 -9.61 -10.73
N ILE A 178 3.00 -8.49 -11.47
CA ILE A 178 3.05 -7.14 -10.86
C ILE A 178 1.63 -6.62 -10.73
N ARG A 179 1.25 -6.17 -9.53
CA ARG A 179 -0.12 -5.71 -9.25
C ARG A 179 -0.13 -4.36 -8.56
N PRO A 180 -1.07 -3.46 -8.91
CA PRO A 180 -1.21 -2.19 -8.22
C PRO A 180 -1.71 -2.40 -6.78
N VAL A 181 -1.11 -1.67 -5.85
CA VAL A 181 -1.52 -1.56 -4.45
C VAL A 181 -2.35 -0.30 -4.31
N LEU A 182 -3.62 -0.45 -3.94
CA LEU A 182 -4.51 0.68 -3.68
C LEU A 182 -4.15 1.33 -2.34
N ILE A 183 -3.46 2.47 -2.39
CA ILE A 183 -3.05 3.23 -1.19
C ILE A 183 -3.97 4.41 -0.93
N SER A 184 -4.45 5.04 -1.99
CA SER A 184 -5.21 6.29 -1.95
C SER A 184 -6.34 6.21 -2.97
N THR A 185 -7.53 6.69 -2.60
CA THR A 185 -8.64 6.92 -3.54
C THR A 185 -8.66 8.36 -4.07
N PHE A 186 -7.65 9.18 -3.74
CA PHE A 186 -7.56 10.56 -4.20
C PHE A 186 -6.95 10.59 -5.59
N HIS A 187 -7.79 10.61 -6.62
CA HIS A 187 -7.37 10.90 -7.99
C HIS A 187 -7.44 12.42 -8.22
N ASN A 188 -6.38 13.12 -7.84
CA ASN A 188 -6.16 14.50 -8.28
C ASN A 188 -5.17 14.50 -9.44
N SER A 189 -5.37 15.37 -10.44
CA SER A 189 -4.35 15.60 -11.47
C SER A 189 -3.06 16.07 -10.79
N ALA A 190 -1.99 15.31 -10.93
CA ALA A 190 -0.67 15.63 -10.41
C ALA A 190 0.26 16.03 -11.56
N GLU A 191 1.20 16.93 -11.29
CA GLU A 191 2.23 17.32 -12.25
C GLU A 191 3.26 16.21 -12.48
N LYS A 192 3.49 15.39 -11.45
CA LYS A 192 4.44 14.27 -11.48
C LYS A 192 3.78 13.00 -10.96
N GLU A 193 3.83 11.95 -11.76
CA GLU A 193 3.45 10.60 -11.37
C GLU A 193 4.72 9.80 -11.07
N ILE A 194 4.74 9.09 -9.95
CA ILE A 194 5.87 8.32 -9.46
C ILE A 194 5.39 6.89 -9.23
N ASP A 195 5.96 5.96 -9.99
CA ASP A 195 5.67 4.53 -9.85
C ASP A 195 6.73 3.87 -8.97
N LEU A 196 6.29 3.31 -7.85
CA LEU A 196 7.14 2.58 -6.91
C LEU A 196 6.84 1.08 -6.99
N LEU A 197 7.89 0.27 -6.98
CA LEU A 197 7.77 -1.19 -6.86
C LEU A 197 8.11 -1.61 -5.44
N TYR A 198 7.12 -2.11 -4.72
CA TYR A 198 7.25 -2.70 -3.40
C TYR A 198 7.71 -4.15 -3.50
N ILE A 199 8.81 -4.47 -2.82
CA ILE A 199 9.42 -5.80 -2.77
C ILE A 199 9.66 -6.15 -1.32
N THR A 200 9.25 -7.36 -0.95
CA THR A 200 9.60 -7.99 0.33
C THR A 200 10.79 -8.91 0.13
N ASP A 201 11.76 -8.86 1.04
CA ASP A 201 12.75 -9.92 1.11
C ASP A 201 12.06 -11.15 1.72
N ASP A 202 12.04 -12.27 1.00
CA ASP A 202 11.48 -13.54 1.51
C ASP A 202 12.33 -14.14 2.65
N ASN A 203 13.48 -13.51 2.98
CA ASN A 203 14.44 -14.00 3.97
C ASN A 203 14.41 -13.29 5.33
N SER A 204 13.42 -12.42 5.61
CA SER A 204 13.33 -11.65 6.87
C SER A 204 12.14 -12.02 7.75
#